data_AF-A0A812LB56-F1
#
_entry.id   AF-A0A812LB56-F1
#
_cell.length_a   1.000
_cell.length_b   1.000
_cell.length_c   1.000
_cell.angle_alpha   90.00
_cell.angle_beta   90.00
_cell.angle_gamma   90.00
#
_symmetry.space_group_name_H-M   'P 1'
#
loop_
_entity.id
_entity.type
_entity.pdbx_description
1 polymer ?
#
loop_
_entity_poly.entity_id
_entity_poly.type
_entity_poly.pdbx_seq_one_letter_code
_entity_poly.pdbx_strand_id
1 'polypeptide(L)'
;MSHRHRQRCVCSWKEVTVPDEHVRRQLAKLLCFRNKKGRGRCLQAAFPQLGLPKMARLEPSTRLPDVGSFEYQECPFDCIFFVGGQHARVLHMSPLLQIPGVTLASWSIDLLHSWHYGPLSTYLTFVLRALLSTEIYKPGNTAILDKEENDKLCLMALKAELWVYYKQRRASDPEWSRKGSEVWNLSLTMLAEKALKCKAAETHGLLRFVVLTLDKYKTILQGCEQSSMFDLLLRAGKAAEAFDKVMADHTRVLPGSACDALHANYHRFIWLCSRAGVPLLPKAHLMFHLVAQARLRGNPRCYSTYIDESYNGTIAKVCRSVHRRNWAMAVYRKLEMLESMLAEEF
;
A
#
# COMPACT_ATOMS: atom_id res chain seq x y z
N MET A 1 -33.79 3.37 -3.50
CA MET A 1 -33.68 4.02 -2.18
C MET A 1 -32.33 3.59 -1.58
N SER A 2 -31.27 4.39 -1.57
CA SER A 2 -31.08 5.59 -0.76
C SER A 2 -30.00 6.47 -1.43
N HIS A 3 -30.40 7.65 -1.90
CA HIS A 3 -29.52 8.76 -2.24
C HIS A 3 -29.16 9.55 -0.96
N ARG A 4 -28.52 8.91 0.02
CA ARG A 4 -27.98 9.62 1.19
C ARG A 4 -26.47 9.44 1.25
N HIS A 5 -25.80 10.59 1.34
CA HIS A 5 -24.35 10.79 1.54
C HIS A 5 -23.49 10.97 0.27
N ARG A 6 -23.84 11.93 -0.58
CA ARG A 6 -22.83 12.83 -1.19
C ARG A 6 -22.63 14.05 -0.28
N GLN A 7 -22.23 13.84 0.97
CA GLN A 7 -21.66 14.94 1.75
C GLN A 7 -20.30 15.21 1.12
N ARG A 8 -20.19 16.30 0.36
CA ARG A 8 -18.91 16.77 -0.19
C ARG A 8 -17.94 16.87 1.00
N CYS A 9 -16.90 16.06 1.00
CA CYS A 9 -15.73 16.31 1.83
C CYS A 9 -15.08 17.58 1.30
N VAL A 10 -15.56 18.74 1.75
CA VAL A 10 -14.97 20.02 1.37
C VAL A 10 -13.75 20.19 2.26
N CYS A 11 -12.62 19.63 1.83
CA CYS A 11 -11.35 20.22 2.21
C CYS A 11 -11.31 21.60 1.55
N SER A 12 -11.25 22.66 2.35
CA SER A 12 -11.13 24.02 1.83
C SER A 12 -9.81 24.61 2.30
N TRP A 13 -9.14 25.34 1.42
CA TRP A 13 -8.09 26.27 1.83
C TRP A 13 -8.71 27.67 1.94
N LYS A 14 -8.16 28.47 2.85
CA LYS A 14 -8.49 29.88 3.01
C LYS A 14 -7.23 30.68 2.79
N GLU A 15 -7.25 31.53 1.78
CA GLU A 15 -6.28 32.61 1.62
C GLU A 15 -6.66 33.73 2.59
N VAL A 16 -5.68 34.19 3.35
CA VAL A 16 -5.89 35.17 4.41
C VAL A 16 -4.79 36.21 4.35
N THR A 17 -5.17 37.47 4.22
CA THR A 17 -4.28 38.61 4.40
C THR A 17 -4.19 38.94 5.89
N VAL A 18 -2.97 38.95 6.42
CA VAL A 18 -2.66 39.44 7.77
C VAL A 18 -2.42 40.94 7.65
N PRO A 19 -3.33 41.81 8.13
CA PRO A 19 -3.32 43.23 7.78
C PRO A 19 -2.24 44.03 8.52
N ASP A 20 -1.96 43.67 9.77
CA ASP A 20 -1.09 44.44 10.66
C ASP A 20 -0.36 43.54 11.67
N GLU A 21 0.62 44.14 12.36
CA GLU A 21 1.42 43.44 13.34
C GLU A 21 0.61 42.94 14.55
N HIS A 22 -0.46 43.64 14.94
CA HIS A 22 -1.31 43.24 16.05
C HIS A 22 -2.00 41.91 15.76
N VAL A 23 -2.62 41.79 14.57
CA VAL A 23 -3.25 40.56 14.10
C VAL A 23 -2.23 39.43 13.94
N ARG A 24 -1.04 39.71 13.37
CA ARG A 24 0.05 38.74 13.25
C ARG A 24 0.44 38.17 14.62
N ARG A 25 0.66 39.03 15.63
CA ARG A 25 1.03 38.61 16.99
C ARG A 25 -0.06 37.77 17.65
N GLN A 26 -1.34 38.14 17.48
CA GLN A 26 -2.46 37.35 18.02
C GLN A 26 -2.55 35.96 17.37
N LEU A 27 -2.46 35.88 16.05
CA LEU A 27 -2.41 34.61 15.31
C LEU A 27 -1.22 33.75 15.74
N ALA A 28 -0.02 34.34 15.84
CA ALA A 28 1.20 33.63 16.19
C ALA A 28 1.09 32.94 17.55
N LYS A 29 0.46 33.59 18.54
CA LYS A 29 0.19 33.00 19.87
C LYS A 29 -0.70 31.75 19.81
N LEU A 30 -1.59 31.66 18.83
CA LEU A 30 -2.48 30.52 18.64
C LEU A 30 -1.85 29.39 17.81
N LEU A 31 -0.82 29.69 17.03
CA LEU A 31 -0.15 28.75 16.14
C LEU A 31 0.86 27.89 16.90
N CYS A 32 0.64 26.57 16.92
CA CYS A 32 1.54 25.63 17.60
C CYS A 32 2.00 24.48 16.70
N PHE A 33 3.21 23.99 16.96
CA PHE A 33 3.76 22.76 16.40
C PHE A 33 3.53 21.57 17.36
N ARG A 34 2.31 21.33 17.89
CA ARG A 34 2.03 20.12 18.72
C ARG A 34 0.54 19.81 18.93
N ASN A 35 0.09 18.59 18.61
CA ASN A 35 0.06 17.38 19.47
C ASN A 35 -0.59 16.21 18.69
N LYS A 36 -0.59 14.97 19.21
CA LYS A 36 -1.00 13.65 18.62
C LYS A 36 -2.06 13.57 17.48
N LYS A 37 -2.86 14.61 17.24
CA LYS A 37 -3.91 14.71 16.20
C LYS A 37 -3.64 15.76 15.11
N GLY A 38 -2.80 16.77 15.36
CA GLY A 38 -2.47 17.85 14.41
C GLY A 38 -1.17 17.57 13.65
N ARG A 39 -1.20 17.69 12.31
CA ARG A 39 -0.02 17.63 11.43
C ARG A 39 0.46 19.06 11.19
N GLY A 40 1.77 19.34 11.20
CA GLY A 40 2.28 20.71 10.93
C GLY A 40 1.92 21.77 12.00
N ARG A 41 1.84 23.04 11.58
CA ARG A 41 1.59 24.21 12.44
C ARG A 41 0.11 24.60 12.43
N CYS A 42 -0.61 24.37 13.52
CA CYS A 42 -2.07 24.52 13.58
C CYS A 42 -2.52 25.53 14.63
N LEU A 43 -3.70 26.14 14.41
CA LEU A 43 -4.38 26.98 15.38
C LEU A 43 -4.96 26.16 16.55
N GLN A 44 -4.64 26.55 17.78
CA GLN A 44 -5.17 25.93 19.01
C GLN A 44 -6.61 26.34 19.33
N ALA A 45 -7.04 27.50 18.85
CA ALA A 45 -8.40 28.02 18.97
C ALA A 45 -8.85 28.60 17.63
N ALA A 46 -10.16 28.84 17.47
CA ALA A 46 -10.63 29.59 16.31
C ALA A 46 -10.11 31.02 16.38
N PHE A 47 -9.89 31.64 15.23
CA PHE A 47 -9.54 33.05 15.10
C PHE A 47 -10.63 33.76 14.26
N PRO A 48 -11.71 34.24 14.91
CA PRO A 48 -12.89 34.76 14.23
C PRO A 48 -12.63 35.96 13.34
N GLN A 49 -11.66 36.82 13.70
CA GLN A 49 -11.31 38.03 12.95
C GLN A 49 -10.96 37.74 11.48
N LEU A 50 -10.41 36.57 11.18
CA LEU A 50 -10.08 36.12 9.82
C LEU A 50 -10.90 34.88 9.40
N GLY A 51 -11.97 34.57 10.14
CA GLY A 51 -12.84 33.43 9.88
C GLY A 51 -12.14 32.07 9.94
N LEU A 52 -11.04 31.93 10.69
CA LEU A 52 -10.26 30.70 10.76
C LEU A 52 -10.78 29.79 11.88
N PRO A 53 -11.19 28.54 11.61
CA PRO A 53 -11.63 27.62 12.65
C PRO A 53 -10.43 27.07 13.45
N LYS A 54 -10.73 26.52 14.63
CA LYS A 54 -9.77 25.71 15.39
C LYS A 54 -9.23 24.56 14.51
N MET A 55 -7.95 24.21 14.68
CA MET A 55 -7.24 23.21 13.87
C MET A 55 -6.98 23.63 12.41
N ALA A 56 -7.34 24.85 11.98
CA ALA A 56 -6.85 25.34 10.70
C ALA A 56 -5.33 25.33 10.72
N ARG A 57 -4.74 24.78 9.67
CA ARG A 57 -3.30 24.56 9.58
C ARG A 57 -2.67 25.54 8.61
N LEU A 58 -1.62 26.21 9.05
CA LEU A 58 -0.82 27.06 8.20
C LEU A 58 -0.05 26.19 7.19
N GLU A 59 -0.24 26.47 5.90
CA GLU A 59 0.44 25.77 4.79
C GLU A 59 1.50 26.68 4.16
N PRO A 60 2.57 26.10 3.59
CA PRO A 60 3.48 26.83 2.71
C PRO A 60 2.74 27.49 1.55
N SER A 61 3.16 28.70 1.18
CA SER A 61 2.62 29.48 0.07
C SER A 61 3.72 30.33 -0.57
N THR A 62 3.46 30.96 -1.71
CA THR A 62 4.44 31.82 -2.40
C THR A 62 4.97 32.96 -1.52
N ARG A 63 4.11 33.55 -0.69
CA ARG A 63 4.44 34.66 0.23
C ARG A 63 4.93 34.19 1.59
N LEU A 64 4.69 32.93 1.95
CA LEU A 64 5.20 32.30 3.17
C LEU A 64 5.69 30.87 2.86
N PRO A 65 6.89 30.71 2.27
CA PRO A 65 7.42 29.39 1.93
C PRO A 65 7.77 28.55 3.17
N ASP A 66 8.24 29.22 4.23
CA ASP A 66 8.54 28.62 5.53
C ASP A 66 7.50 29.06 6.57
N VAL A 67 6.62 28.14 6.96
CA VAL A 67 5.58 28.38 7.98
C VAL A 67 6.17 28.67 9.36
N GLY A 68 7.44 28.31 9.61
CA GLY A 68 8.19 28.65 10.81
C GLY A 68 8.69 30.09 10.84
N SER A 69 8.55 30.83 9.73
CA SER A 69 8.97 32.23 9.59
C SER A 69 7.80 33.22 9.69
N PHE A 70 6.60 32.74 10.06
CA PHE A 70 5.37 33.53 10.14
C PHE A 70 5.53 34.77 11.03
N GLU A 71 6.21 34.64 12.17
CA GLU A 71 6.43 35.72 13.13
C GLU A 71 7.32 36.85 12.61
N TYR A 72 8.09 36.58 11.56
CA TYR A 72 9.06 37.52 11.01
C TYR A 72 8.55 38.19 9.72
N GLN A 73 7.37 37.83 9.22
CA GLN A 73 6.82 38.43 8.00
C GLN A 73 6.34 39.85 8.22
N GLU A 74 6.76 40.79 7.37
CA GLU A 74 6.26 42.16 7.37
C GLU A 74 4.78 42.20 6.99
N CYS A 75 3.98 43.01 7.69
CA CYS A 75 2.56 43.17 7.40
C CYS A 75 2.33 44.39 6.50
N PRO A 76 1.39 44.33 5.55
CA PRO A 76 0.48 43.21 5.31
C PRO A 76 1.12 42.09 4.45
N PHE A 77 0.74 40.83 4.72
CA PHE A 77 1.14 39.70 3.88
C PHE A 77 0.04 38.64 3.79
N ASP A 78 0.05 37.89 2.68
CA ASP A 78 -0.90 36.79 2.44
C ASP A 78 -0.33 35.46 2.92
N CYS A 79 -1.19 34.63 3.47
CA CYS A 79 -0.87 33.26 3.84
C CYS A 79 -2.06 32.33 3.61
N ILE A 80 -1.80 31.01 3.63
CA ILE A 80 -2.80 30.00 3.33
C ILE A 80 -3.03 29.11 4.55
N PHE A 81 -4.29 28.93 4.92
CA PHE A 81 -4.71 27.97 5.92
C PHE A 81 -5.49 26.82 5.29
N PHE A 82 -5.03 25.59 5.50
CA PHE A 82 -5.80 24.39 5.22
C PHE A 82 -6.83 24.13 6.32
N VAL A 83 -8.10 24.03 5.93
CA VAL A 83 -9.22 23.66 6.79
C VAL A 83 -9.68 22.26 6.40
N GLY A 84 -9.23 21.27 7.18
CA GLY A 84 -9.65 19.88 6.99
C GLY A 84 -11.07 19.68 7.50
N GLY A 85 -11.99 19.27 6.61
CA GLY A 85 -13.32 18.82 7.01
C GLY A 85 -13.27 17.58 7.91
N GLN A 86 -14.32 17.34 8.69
CA GLN A 86 -14.43 16.21 9.64
C GLN A 86 -14.22 14.82 8.99
N HIS A 87 -14.44 14.72 7.68
CA HIS A 87 -14.22 13.52 6.86
C HIS A 87 -13.25 13.76 5.69
N ALA A 88 -12.42 14.79 5.77
CA ALA A 88 -11.45 15.14 4.74
C ALA A 88 -10.61 13.94 4.31
N ARG A 89 -10.65 13.62 3.01
CA ARG A 89 -9.83 12.55 2.41
C ARG A 89 -8.39 12.97 2.17
N VAL A 90 -8.12 14.27 2.20
CA VAL A 90 -6.78 14.84 2.02
C VAL A 90 -6.35 15.48 3.31
N LEU A 91 -5.07 15.31 3.62
CA LEU A 91 -4.50 15.76 4.88
C LEU A 91 -3.72 17.05 4.72
N HIS A 92 -3.44 17.50 3.49
CA HIS A 92 -2.70 18.69 3.07
C HIS A 92 -3.30 19.29 1.80
N MET A 93 -2.93 20.52 1.48
CA MET A 93 -3.11 21.01 0.12
C MET A 93 -2.25 20.15 -0.82
N SER A 94 -2.84 19.68 -1.92
CA SER A 94 -2.13 18.88 -2.91
C SER A 94 -2.06 19.66 -4.22
N PRO A 95 -0.86 19.97 -4.73
CA PRO A 95 -0.70 20.60 -6.05
C PRO A 95 -1.39 19.80 -7.16
N LEU A 96 -1.52 18.47 -7.00
CA LEU A 96 -2.25 17.62 -7.94
C LEU A 96 -3.71 18.05 -8.13
N LEU A 97 -4.36 18.58 -7.09
CA LEU A 97 -5.75 19.03 -7.18
C LEU A 97 -5.91 20.41 -7.84
N GLN A 98 -4.79 21.09 -8.14
CA GLN A 98 -4.80 22.33 -8.93
C GLN A 98 -4.72 22.05 -10.44
N ILE A 99 -4.38 20.82 -10.84
CA ILE A 99 -4.30 20.42 -12.24
C ILE A 99 -5.73 20.27 -12.81
N PRO A 100 -6.08 20.96 -13.91
CA PRO A 100 -7.40 20.84 -14.53
C PRO A 100 -7.77 19.38 -14.81
N GLY A 101 -8.97 18.97 -14.37
CA GLY A 101 -9.47 17.60 -14.54
C GLY A 101 -9.03 16.60 -13.46
N VAL A 102 -8.04 16.93 -12.62
CA VAL A 102 -7.65 16.08 -11.49
C VAL A 102 -8.54 16.39 -10.29
N THR A 103 -9.17 15.35 -9.75
CA THR A 103 -10.04 15.46 -8.58
C THR A 103 -9.81 14.27 -7.66
N LEU A 104 -10.37 14.30 -6.44
CA LEU A 104 -10.34 13.09 -5.60
C LEU A 104 -11.05 11.89 -6.24
N ALA A 105 -11.94 12.14 -7.21
CA ALA A 105 -12.55 11.08 -7.98
C ALA A 105 -11.61 10.49 -9.04
N SER A 106 -10.56 11.20 -9.47
CA SER A 106 -9.57 10.65 -10.41
C SER A 106 -8.56 9.71 -9.73
N TRP A 107 -8.46 9.71 -8.40
CA TRP A 107 -7.61 8.78 -7.66
C TRP A 107 -8.16 7.36 -7.70
N SER A 108 -7.32 6.41 -8.11
CA SER A 108 -7.67 4.99 -8.23
C SER A 108 -7.13 4.19 -7.05
N ILE A 109 -7.85 3.12 -6.70
CA ILE A 109 -7.37 2.12 -5.75
C ILE A 109 -6.20 1.39 -6.41
N ASP A 110 -5.09 1.28 -5.70
CA ASP A 110 -3.88 0.68 -6.24
C ASP A 110 -3.86 -0.84 -6.02
N LEU A 111 -3.41 -1.58 -7.03
CA LEU A 111 -3.34 -3.05 -6.98
C LEU A 111 -2.28 -3.53 -5.97
N LEU A 112 -1.21 -2.77 -5.79
CA LEU A 112 -0.11 -3.05 -4.87
C LEU A 112 -0.62 -3.30 -3.43
N HIS A 113 -1.40 -2.37 -2.89
CA HIS A 113 -1.86 -2.41 -1.51
C HIS A 113 -3.17 -3.19 -1.35
N SER A 114 -4.04 -3.19 -2.36
CA SER A 114 -5.36 -3.85 -2.28
C SER A 114 -5.31 -5.34 -2.62
N TRP A 115 -4.41 -5.77 -3.51
CA TRP A 115 -4.24 -7.17 -3.92
C TRP A 115 -3.00 -7.80 -3.31
N HIS A 116 -1.80 -7.36 -3.71
CA HIS A 116 -0.54 -8.01 -3.35
C HIS A 116 -0.28 -7.95 -1.83
N TYR A 117 -0.23 -6.74 -1.24
CA TYR A 117 -0.10 -6.56 0.22
C TYR A 117 -1.42 -6.72 0.98
N GLY A 118 -2.47 -7.16 0.29
CA GLY A 118 -3.79 -7.40 0.86
C GLY A 118 -4.05 -8.89 1.00
N PRO A 119 -5.15 -9.40 0.42
CA PRO A 119 -5.59 -10.77 0.65
C PRO A 119 -4.66 -11.81 0.03
N LEU A 120 -3.90 -11.50 -1.03
CA LEU A 120 -2.95 -12.45 -1.61
C LEU A 120 -1.81 -12.76 -0.63
N SER A 121 -1.21 -11.73 -0.04
CA SER A 121 -0.17 -11.89 0.98
C SER A 121 -0.66 -12.66 2.22
N THR A 122 -1.89 -12.40 2.68
CA THR A 122 -2.48 -13.16 3.80
C THR A 122 -2.74 -14.62 3.43
N TYR A 123 -3.25 -14.89 2.23
CA TYR A 123 -3.41 -16.25 1.72
C TYR A 123 -2.08 -17.01 1.68
N LEU A 124 -1.02 -16.40 1.12
CA LEU A 124 0.29 -17.05 1.02
C LEU A 124 0.87 -17.37 2.40
N THR A 125 0.79 -16.44 3.35
CA THR A 125 1.20 -16.71 4.74
C THR A 125 0.45 -17.90 5.32
N PHE A 126 -0.88 -17.93 5.14
CA PHE A 126 -1.70 -18.99 5.69
C PHE A 126 -1.34 -20.35 5.10
N VAL A 127 -1.21 -20.44 3.76
CA VAL A 127 -0.87 -21.69 3.09
C VAL A 127 0.52 -22.18 3.49
N LEU A 128 1.53 -21.29 3.49
CA LEU A 128 2.89 -21.68 3.84
C LEU A 128 2.96 -22.19 5.28
N ARG A 129 2.27 -21.55 6.23
CA ARG A 129 2.18 -22.04 7.62
C ARG A 129 1.45 -23.39 7.69
N ALA A 130 0.35 -23.54 6.97
CA ALA A 130 -0.40 -24.79 6.94
C ALA A 130 0.49 -25.93 6.41
N LEU A 131 1.22 -25.71 5.32
CA LEU A 131 2.17 -26.67 4.76
C LEU A 131 3.28 -27.05 5.77
N LEU A 132 3.88 -26.06 6.45
CA LEU A 132 4.91 -26.30 7.47
C LEU A 132 4.39 -27.07 8.69
N SER A 133 3.08 -27.03 8.95
CA SER A 133 2.46 -27.80 10.04
C SER A 133 2.21 -29.28 9.70
N THR A 134 2.34 -29.66 8.42
CA THR A 134 2.16 -31.05 7.96
C THR A 134 3.44 -31.88 8.14
N GLU A 135 3.31 -33.20 7.98
CA GLU A 135 4.44 -34.14 7.98
C GLU A 135 5.29 -34.07 6.69
N ILE A 136 4.89 -33.29 5.68
CA ILE A 136 5.58 -33.22 4.38
C ILE A 136 7.05 -32.79 4.53
N TYR A 137 7.29 -31.82 5.41
CA TYR A 137 8.60 -31.19 5.59
C TYR A 137 9.25 -31.54 6.93
N LYS A 138 8.58 -32.33 7.78
CA LYS A 138 9.12 -32.71 9.08
C LYS A 138 10.21 -33.77 8.90
N PRO A 139 11.36 -33.62 9.58
CA PRO A 139 12.38 -34.66 9.59
C PRO A 139 11.86 -35.89 10.35
N GLY A 140 12.18 -37.10 9.89
CA GLY A 140 11.66 -38.35 10.49
C GLY A 140 12.07 -38.63 11.95
N ASN A 141 12.88 -37.77 12.58
CA ASN A 141 13.40 -37.94 13.94
C ASN A 141 13.00 -36.75 14.85
N THR A 142 11.72 -36.37 14.83
CA THR A 142 11.18 -35.20 15.56
C THR A 142 11.21 -35.34 17.10
N ALA A 143 11.45 -36.54 17.64
CA ALA A 143 11.41 -36.79 19.08
C ALA A 143 12.58 -36.15 19.86
N ILE A 144 13.65 -35.75 19.17
CA ILE A 144 14.88 -35.20 19.77
C ILE A 144 14.93 -33.67 19.66
N LEU A 145 14.21 -33.10 18.69
CA LEU A 145 14.27 -31.68 18.36
C LEU A 145 13.22 -30.90 19.11
N ASP A 146 13.57 -29.69 19.55
CA ASP A 146 12.57 -28.77 20.04
C ASP A 146 11.70 -28.21 18.89
N LYS A 147 10.61 -27.52 19.25
CA LYS A 147 9.66 -26.99 18.26
C LYS A 147 10.32 -25.96 17.32
N GLU A 148 11.21 -25.12 17.83
CA GLU A 148 11.82 -24.06 17.04
C GLU A 148 12.82 -24.64 16.02
N GLU A 149 13.60 -25.63 16.43
CA GLU A 149 14.50 -26.39 15.55
C GLU A 149 13.72 -27.13 14.46
N ASN A 150 12.60 -27.74 14.82
CA ASN A 150 11.73 -28.43 13.87
C ASN A 150 11.13 -27.46 12.83
N ASP A 151 10.62 -26.31 13.28
CA ASP A 151 10.08 -25.26 12.39
C ASP A 151 11.18 -24.71 11.44
N LYS A 152 12.41 -24.55 11.93
CA LYS A 152 13.57 -24.14 11.11
C LYS A 152 13.89 -25.17 10.02
N LEU A 153 13.91 -26.47 10.37
CA LEU A 153 14.18 -27.54 9.41
C LEU A 153 13.07 -27.67 8.36
N CYS A 154 11.80 -27.58 8.77
CA CYS A 154 10.66 -27.57 7.85
C CYS A 154 10.77 -26.40 6.86
N LEU A 155 11.12 -25.21 7.35
CA LEU A 155 11.33 -24.04 6.51
C LEU A 155 12.53 -24.22 5.57
N MET A 156 13.63 -24.84 6.02
CA MET A 156 14.78 -25.14 5.17
C MET A 156 14.41 -26.08 4.02
N ALA A 157 13.63 -27.13 4.29
CA ALA A 157 13.14 -28.05 3.26
C ALA A 157 12.26 -27.32 2.23
N LEU A 158 11.30 -26.50 2.70
CA LEU A 158 10.46 -25.68 1.83
C LEU A 158 11.28 -24.70 0.98
N LYS A 159 12.30 -24.06 1.57
CA LYS A 159 13.21 -23.16 0.85
C LYS A 159 13.99 -23.90 -0.22
N ALA A 160 14.46 -25.12 0.06
CA ALA A 160 15.15 -25.94 -0.93
C ALA A 160 14.26 -26.21 -2.16
N GLU A 161 12.97 -26.55 -1.95
CA GLU A 161 12.03 -26.73 -3.05
C GLU A 161 11.77 -25.42 -3.82
N LEU A 162 11.66 -24.30 -3.11
CA LEU A 162 11.49 -22.98 -3.73
C LEU A 162 12.69 -22.60 -4.61
N TRP A 163 13.91 -22.91 -4.17
CA TRP A 163 15.12 -22.68 -4.97
C TRP A 163 15.18 -23.57 -6.21
N VAL A 164 14.76 -24.84 -6.09
CA VAL A 164 14.63 -25.74 -7.25
C VAL A 164 13.61 -25.18 -8.25
N TYR A 165 12.46 -24.70 -7.76
CA TYR A 165 11.46 -24.04 -8.59
C TYR A 165 12.05 -22.82 -9.33
N TYR A 166 12.76 -21.92 -8.64
CA TYR A 166 13.38 -20.77 -9.30
C TYR A 166 14.46 -21.18 -10.31
N LYS A 167 15.27 -22.21 -10.01
CA LYS A 167 16.25 -22.76 -10.94
C LYS A 167 15.58 -23.28 -12.22
N GLN A 168 14.47 -24.00 -12.09
CA GLN A 168 13.69 -24.50 -13.23
C GLN A 168 13.06 -23.34 -14.03
N ARG A 169 12.55 -22.31 -13.36
CA ARG A 169 11.99 -21.12 -14.03
C ARG A 169 13.06 -20.36 -14.81
N ARG A 170 14.26 -20.16 -14.24
CA ARG A 170 15.41 -19.58 -14.95
C ARG A 170 15.78 -20.36 -16.21
N ALA A 171 15.71 -21.69 -16.17
CA ALA A 171 16.05 -22.54 -17.31
C ALA A 171 14.95 -22.59 -18.40
N SER A 172 13.68 -22.49 -18.01
CA SER A 172 12.53 -22.68 -18.91
C SER A 172 11.94 -21.40 -19.46
N ASP A 173 12.19 -20.25 -18.83
CA ASP A 173 11.66 -18.96 -19.24
C ASP A 173 12.83 -18.01 -19.57
N PRO A 174 13.17 -17.82 -20.86
CA PRO A 174 14.28 -16.98 -21.29
C PRO A 174 14.20 -15.53 -20.78
N GLU A 175 12.98 -15.05 -20.50
CA GLU A 175 12.74 -13.69 -20.02
C GLU A 175 12.75 -13.59 -18.49
N TRP A 176 13.03 -14.67 -17.77
CA TRP A 176 13.00 -14.70 -16.30
C TRP A 176 13.96 -13.69 -15.67
N SER A 177 15.11 -13.42 -16.28
CA SER A 177 16.05 -12.39 -15.80
C SER A 177 15.42 -10.99 -15.75
N ARG A 178 14.49 -10.69 -16.66
CA ARG A 178 13.81 -9.39 -16.77
C ARG A 178 12.49 -9.34 -16.00
N LYS A 179 11.70 -10.42 -16.03
CA LYS A 179 10.32 -10.42 -15.52
C LYS A 179 10.11 -11.34 -14.31
N GLY A 180 11.08 -12.20 -14.01
CA GLY A 180 11.02 -13.13 -12.89
C GLY A 180 11.06 -12.39 -11.56
N SER A 181 10.42 -12.97 -10.55
CA SER A 181 10.50 -12.46 -9.20
C SER A 181 10.80 -13.59 -8.23
N GLU A 182 11.82 -13.37 -7.41
CA GLU A 182 12.32 -14.37 -6.47
C GLU A 182 12.35 -13.79 -5.07
N VAL A 183 11.86 -14.56 -4.11
CA VAL A 183 12.00 -14.25 -2.69
C VAL A 183 13.42 -14.60 -2.26
N TRP A 184 14.22 -13.57 -1.99
CA TRP A 184 15.61 -13.75 -1.56
C TRP A 184 15.75 -14.40 -0.19
N ASN A 185 14.88 -14.02 0.76
CA ASN A 185 14.90 -14.57 2.10
C ASN A 185 13.49 -14.80 2.63
N LEU A 186 13.09 -16.06 2.71
CA LEU A 186 11.91 -16.48 3.46
C LEU A 186 12.34 -16.88 4.88
N SER A 187 11.69 -16.32 5.90
CA SER A 187 11.99 -16.54 7.32
C SER A 187 10.74 -16.86 8.14
N LEU A 188 10.91 -17.51 9.29
CA LEU A 188 9.81 -17.78 10.23
C LEU A 188 9.17 -16.49 10.74
N THR A 189 9.95 -15.43 10.95
CA THR A 189 9.43 -14.11 11.37
C THR A 189 8.45 -13.54 10.35
N MET A 190 8.68 -13.73 9.05
CA MET A 190 7.75 -13.29 8.00
C MET A 190 6.45 -14.10 8.02
N LEU A 191 6.50 -15.36 8.45
CA LEU A 191 5.34 -16.25 8.54
C LEU A 191 4.60 -16.13 9.88
N ALA A 192 5.23 -15.63 10.94
CA ALA A 192 4.57 -15.36 12.22
C ALA A 192 3.53 -14.23 12.15
N GLU A 193 3.72 -13.30 11.21
CA GLU A 193 2.84 -12.15 10.98
C GLU A 193 1.50 -12.54 10.35
N LYS A 194 0.54 -11.60 10.34
CA LYS A 194 -0.78 -11.79 9.71
C LYS A 194 -0.75 -11.80 8.18
N ALA A 195 0.31 -11.26 7.59
CA ALA A 195 0.48 -11.13 6.15
C ALA A 195 1.97 -11.12 5.80
N LEU A 196 2.32 -11.78 4.71
CA LEU A 196 3.68 -11.93 4.22
C LEU A 196 4.25 -10.57 3.79
N LYS A 197 5.33 -10.15 4.44
CA LYS A 197 6.05 -8.90 4.12
C LYS A 197 7.04 -9.08 2.96
N CYS A 198 6.61 -9.72 1.88
CA CYS A 198 7.36 -9.79 0.63
C CYS A 198 7.14 -8.52 -0.20
N LYS A 199 8.02 -8.24 -1.17
CA LYS A 199 7.74 -7.23 -2.20
C LYS A 199 6.53 -7.68 -3.05
N ALA A 200 5.87 -6.75 -3.71
CA ALA A 200 4.69 -7.07 -4.53
C ALA A 200 4.96 -8.12 -5.60
N ALA A 201 6.04 -7.90 -6.37
CA ALA A 201 6.47 -8.83 -7.41
C ALA A 201 6.78 -10.22 -6.83
N GLU A 202 7.43 -10.26 -5.66
CA GLU A 202 7.77 -11.51 -4.96
C GLU A 202 6.51 -12.25 -4.50
N THR A 203 5.51 -11.50 -4.02
CA THR A 203 4.20 -12.04 -3.62
C THR A 203 3.49 -12.67 -4.81
N HIS A 204 3.53 -12.02 -5.98
CA HIS A 204 2.98 -12.58 -7.21
C HIS A 204 3.75 -13.83 -7.66
N GLY A 205 5.08 -13.81 -7.64
CA GLY A 205 5.92 -14.96 -7.99
C GLY A 205 5.72 -16.18 -7.08
N LEU A 206 5.48 -15.96 -5.79
CA LEU A 206 5.19 -17.02 -4.81
C LEU A 206 3.85 -17.72 -5.04
N LEU A 207 2.84 -17.04 -5.58
CA LEU A 207 1.52 -17.63 -5.80
C LEU A 207 1.62 -18.90 -6.63
N ARG A 208 2.36 -18.84 -7.75
CA ARG A 208 2.52 -19.99 -8.64
C ARG A 208 3.22 -21.15 -7.94
N PHE A 209 4.29 -20.86 -7.18
CA PHE A 209 4.97 -21.89 -6.39
C PHE A 209 4.01 -22.56 -5.42
N VAL A 210 3.26 -21.80 -4.62
CA VAL A 210 2.33 -22.34 -3.62
C VAL A 210 1.24 -23.20 -4.27
N VAL A 211 0.67 -22.77 -5.39
CA VAL A 211 -0.34 -23.57 -6.11
C VAL A 211 0.24 -24.88 -6.60
N LEU A 212 1.44 -24.85 -7.19
CA LEU A 212 2.12 -26.07 -7.65
C LEU A 212 2.47 -27.01 -6.49
N THR A 213 2.91 -26.48 -5.35
CA THR A 213 3.23 -27.28 -4.17
C THR A 213 1.99 -27.94 -3.59
N LEU A 214 0.87 -27.21 -3.46
CA LEU A 214 -0.41 -27.78 -3.03
C LEU A 214 -0.90 -28.88 -3.97
N ASP A 215 -0.73 -28.70 -5.29
CA ASP A 215 -1.14 -29.69 -6.29
C ASP A 215 -0.22 -30.92 -6.27
N LYS A 216 1.11 -30.73 -6.15
CA LYS A 216 2.12 -31.80 -6.01
C LYS A 216 1.82 -32.70 -4.83
N TYR A 217 1.47 -32.12 -3.68
CA TYR A 217 1.21 -32.86 -2.44
C TYR A 217 -0.26 -33.21 -2.23
N LYS A 218 -1.13 -32.96 -3.22
CA LYS A 218 -2.58 -33.15 -3.10
C LYS A 218 -2.96 -34.52 -2.55
N THR A 219 -2.36 -35.60 -3.04
CA THR A 219 -2.67 -36.96 -2.58
C THR A 219 -2.32 -37.18 -1.11
N ILE A 220 -1.18 -36.64 -0.65
CA ILE A 220 -0.76 -36.74 0.75
C ILE A 220 -1.68 -35.89 1.63
N LEU A 221 -1.96 -34.66 1.19
CA LEU A 221 -2.84 -33.72 1.89
C LEU A 221 -4.29 -34.23 1.97
N GLN A 222 -4.73 -35.04 1.01
CA GLN A 222 -6.05 -35.67 1.05
C GLN A 222 -6.23 -36.67 2.19
N GLY A 223 -5.12 -37.28 2.64
CA GLY A 223 -5.11 -38.22 3.77
C GLY A 223 -4.99 -37.56 5.14
N CYS A 224 -4.80 -36.24 5.23
CA CYS A 224 -4.68 -35.56 6.52
C CYS A 224 -6.04 -35.08 7.06
N GLU A 225 -6.13 -34.86 8.37
CA GLU A 225 -7.35 -34.36 9.04
C GLU A 225 -7.87 -33.04 8.42
N GLN A 226 -6.95 -32.21 7.94
CA GLN A 226 -7.23 -30.91 7.34
C GLN A 226 -7.42 -30.96 5.80
N SER A 227 -7.67 -32.14 5.23
CA SER A 227 -7.82 -32.38 3.79
C SER A 227 -8.76 -31.39 3.10
N SER A 228 -9.93 -31.12 3.71
CA SER A 228 -10.91 -30.17 3.17
C SER A 228 -10.38 -28.73 3.09
N MET A 229 -9.58 -28.31 4.09
CA MET A 229 -8.93 -27.00 4.11
C MET A 229 -7.92 -26.89 2.96
N PHE A 230 -7.08 -27.90 2.74
CA PHE A 230 -6.10 -27.88 1.65
C PHE A 230 -6.74 -27.89 0.26
N ASP A 231 -7.85 -28.59 0.04
CA ASP A 231 -8.62 -28.51 -1.22
C ASP A 231 -9.11 -27.08 -1.48
N LEU A 232 -9.70 -26.45 -0.46
CA LEU A 232 -10.17 -25.08 -0.55
C LEU A 232 -9.03 -24.10 -0.84
N LEU A 233 -7.88 -24.26 -0.17
CA LEU A 233 -6.69 -23.44 -0.42
C LEU A 233 -6.18 -23.61 -1.85
N LEU A 234 -6.05 -24.83 -2.36
CA LEU A 234 -5.62 -25.09 -3.74
C LEU A 234 -6.56 -24.42 -4.76
N ARG A 235 -7.87 -24.54 -4.55
CA ARG A 235 -8.88 -23.92 -5.41
C ARG A 235 -8.87 -22.39 -5.30
N ALA A 236 -8.58 -21.85 -4.11
CA ALA A 236 -8.41 -20.41 -3.91
C ALA A 236 -7.21 -19.91 -4.69
N GLY A 237 -6.05 -20.56 -4.56
CA GLY A 237 -4.85 -20.21 -5.32
C GLY A 237 -5.07 -20.25 -6.84
N LYS A 238 -5.74 -21.28 -7.36
CA LYS A 238 -6.11 -21.35 -8.79
C LYS A 238 -7.03 -20.20 -9.22
N ALA A 239 -7.98 -19.79 -8.37
CA ALA A 239 -8.82 -18.62 -8.63
C ALA A 239 -8.01 -17.30 -8.61
N ALA A 240 -7.03 -17.16 -7.73
CA ALA A 240 -6.11 -16.03 -7.72
C ALA A 240 -5.23 -15.98 -8.98
N GLU A 241 -4.73 -17.12 -9.46
CA GLU A 241 -3.99 -17.18 -10.74
C GLU A 241 -4.87 -16.80 -11.93
N ALA A 242 -6.12 -17.27 -11.95
CA ALA A 242 -7.09 -16.89 -12.98
C ALA A 242 -7.40 -15.39 -12.94
N PHE A 243 -7.50 -14.80 -11.75
CA PHE A 243 -7.65 -13.36 -11.55
C PHE A 243 -6.46 -12.58 -12.15
N ASP A 244 -5.23 -12.96 -11.82
CA ASP A 244 -4.02 -12.33 -12.35
C ASP A 244 -3.90 -12.51 -13.87
N LYS A 245 -4.30 -13.68 -14.39
CA LYS A 245 -4.32 -13.98 -15.82
C LYS A 245 -5.26 -13.06 -16.59
N VAL A 246 -6.49 -12.82 -16.09
CA VAL A 246 -7.41 -11.89 -16.76
C VAL A 246 -6.78 -10.50 -16.88
N MET A 247 -6.12 -10.00 -15.84
CA MET A 247 -5.44 -8.70 -15.94
C MET A 247 -4.21 -8.73 -16.86
N ALA A 248 -3.50 -9.87 -16.96
CA ALA A 248 -2.32 -10.02 -17.81
C ALA A 248 -2.67 -10.12 -19.30
N ASP A 249 -3.78 -10.77 -19.63
CA ASP A 249 -4.21 -11.03 -21.01
C ASP A 249 -4.84 -9.82 -21.70
N HIS A 250 -5.11 -8.73 -20.96
CA HIS A 250 -5.78 -7.55 -21.48
C HIS A 250 -4.93 -6.29 -21.32
N THR A 251 -5.13 -5.35 -22.24
CA THR A 251 -4.47 -4.04 -22.20
C THR A 251 -5.17 -3.11 -21.20
N ARG A 252 -5.03 -1.79 -21.37
CA ARG A 252 -5.69 -0.79 -20.50
C ARG A 252 -7.22 -0.89 -20.52
N VAL A 253 -7.81 -1.36 -21.62
CA VAL A 253 -9.27 -1.48 -21.75
C VAL A 253 -9.68 -2.93 -21.47
N LEU A 254 -10.62 -3.11 -20.54
CA LEU A 254 -11.20 -4.42 -20.24
C LEU A 254 -12.58 -4.55 -20.90
N PRO A 255 -12.82 -5.60 -21.72
CA PRO A 255 -14.16 -5.90 -22.18
C PRO A 255 -15.07 -6.29 -21.01
N GLY A 256 -16.39 -6.21 -21.20
CA GLY A 256 -17.37 -6.57 -20.16
C GLY A 256 -17.18 -7.99 -19.62
N SER A 257 -16.92 -8.95 -20.51
CA SER A 257 -16.63 -10.34 -20.16
C SER A 257 -15.39 -10.50 -19.27
N ALA A 258 -14.34 -9.71 -19.50
CA ALA A 258 -13.14 -9.71 -18.66
C ALA A 258 -13.43 -9.09 -17.28
N CYS A 259 -14.26 -8.04 -17.22
CA CYS A 259 -14.69 -7.46 -15.94
C CYS A 259 -15.48 -8.49 -15.11
N ASP A 260 -16.39 -9.23 -15.74
CA ASP A 260 -17.16 -10.28 -15.09
C ASP A 260 -16.24 -11.42 -14.62
N ALA A 261 -15.26 -11.81 -15.44
CA ALA A 261 -14.26 -12.80 -15.06
C ALA A 261 -13.39 -12.35 -13.87
N LEU A 262 -12.96 -11.08 -13.83
CA LEU A 262 -12.25 -10.52 -12.65
C LEU A 262 -13.11 -10.63 -11.40
N HIS A 263 -14.38 -10.23 -11.49
CA HIS A 263 -15.30 -10.28 -10.36
C HIS A 263 -15.55 -11.71 -9.88
N ALA A 264 -15.82 -12.64 -10.80
CA ALA A 264 -16.05 -14.04 -10.49
C ALA A 264 -14.82 -14.71 -9.86
N ASN A 265 -13.63 -14.52 -10.42
CA ASN A 265 -12.40 -15.09 -9.90
C ASN A 265 -12.03 -14.52 -8.53
N TYR A 266 -12.14 -13.20 -8.34
CA TYR A 266 -11.87 -12.58 -7.05
C TYR A 266 -12.87 -13.00 -5.97
N HIS A 267 -14.17 -13.02 -6.29
CA HIS A 267 -15.21 -13.48 -5.38
C HIS A 267 -14.99 -14.94 -4.98
N ARG A 268 -14.68 -15.81 -5.95
CA ARG A 268 -14.36 -17.22 -5.70
C ARG A 268 -13.14 -17.37 -4.80
N PHE A 269 -12.07 -16.62 -5.05
CA PHE A 269 -10.87 -16.60 -4.21
C PHE A 269 -11.21 -16.25 -2.75
N ILE A 270 -11.88 -15.12 -2.52
CA ILE A 270 -12.22 -14.67 -1.16
C ILE A 270 -13.17 -15.63 -0.45
N TRP A 271 -14.17 -16.16 -1.16
CA TRP A 271 -15.11 -17.12 -0.59
C TRP A 271 -14.38 -18.40 -0.15
N LEU A 272 -13.50 -18.95 -1.00
CA LEU A 272 -12.70 -20.14 -0.67
C LEU A 272 -11.74 -19.88 0.47
N CYS A 273 -11.05 -18.73 0.48
CA CYS A 273 -10.18 -18.31 1.58
C CYS A 273 -10.95 -18.24 2.91
N SER A 274 -12.13 -17.62 2.91
CA SER A 274 -12.97 -17.53 4.11
C SER A 274 -13.39 -18.91 4.62
N ARG A 275 -13.74 -19.83 3.71
CA ARG A 275 -14.13 -21.20 4.06
C ARG A 275 -12.95 -22.04 4.57
N ALA A 276 -11.74 -21.75 4.11
CA ALA A 276 -10.51 -22.39 4.57
C ALA A 276 -9.96 -21.79 5.88
N GLY A 277 -10.61 -20.77 6.46
CA GLY A 277 -10.17 -20.12 7.70
C GLY A 277 -9.08 -19.04 7.51
N VAL A 278 -8.82 -18.61 6.28
CA VAL A 278 -7.88 -17.51 6.01
C VAL A 278 -8.48 -16.19 6.54
N PRO A 279 -7.75 -15.44 7.40
CA PRO A 279 -8.27 -14.17 7.93
C PRO A 279 -8.51 -13.14 6.82
N LEU A 280 -9.72 -12.56 6.78
CA LEU A 280 -10.04 -11.48 5.85
C LEU A 280 -9.70 -10.11 6.46
N LEU A 281 -8.73 -9.42 5.86
CA LEU A 281 -8.35 -8.06 6.27
C LEU A 281 -9.23 -7.01 5.55
N PRO A 282 -9.34 -5.76 6.06
CA PRO A 282 -10.11 -4.69 5.41
C PRO A 282 -9.74 -4.45 3.93
N LYS A 283 -8.49 -4.74 3.55
CA LYS A 283 -8.01 -4.69 2.16
C LYS A 283 -8.75 -5.63 1.22
N ALA A 284 -9.30 -6.75 1.70
CA ALA A 284 -10.15 -7.63 0.90
C ALA A 284 -11.44 -6.91 0.44
N HIS A 285 -12.05 -6.10 1.31
CA HIS A 285 -13.21 -5.30 0.92
C HIS A 285 -12.82 -4.19 -0.07
N LEU A 286 -11.68 -3.54 0.15
CA LEU A 286 -11.16 -2.50 -0.76
C LEU A 286 -10.97 -3.05 -2.19
N MET A 287 -10.56 -4.30 -2.33
CA MET A 287 -10.37 -4.93 -3.63
C MET A 287 -11.68 -5.17 -4.39
N PHE A 288 -12.82 -5.42 -3.69
CA PHE A 288 -14.13 -5.44 -4.36
C PHE A 288 -14.45 -4.10 -5.03
N HIS A 289 -14.12 -2.98 -4.39
CA HIS A 289 -14.28 -1.67 -5.01
C HIS A 289 -13.38 -1.48 -6.22
N LEU A 290 -12.14 -1.97 -6.18
CA LEU A 290 -11.23 -1.92 -7.33
C LEU A 290 -11.79 -2.71 -8.51
N VAL A 291 -12.24 -3.95 -8.27
CA VAL A 291 -12.80 -4.81 -9.32
C VAL A 291 -14.10 -4.22 -9.89
N ALA A 292 -14.99 -3.70 -9.04
CA ALA A 292 -16.21 -3.03 -9.49
C ALA A 292 -15.92 -1.78 -10.34
N GLN A 293 -14.84 -1.04 -10.03
CA GLN A 293 -14.44 0.14 -10.80
C GLN A 293 -13.71 -0.18 -12.10
N ALA A 294 -13.23 -1.42 -12.29
CA ALA A 294 -12.49 -1.82 -13.49
C ALA A 294 -13.32 -1.65 -14.79
N ARG A 295 -14.65 -1.78 -14.71
CA ARG A 295 -15.54 -1.54 -15.86
C ARG A 295 -15.51 -0.09 -16.35
N LEU A 296 -15.32 0.87 -15.44
CA LEU A 296 -15.25 2.29 -15.78
C LEU A 296 -13.81 2.76 -16.02
N ARG A 297 -12.86 2.25 -15.24
CA ARG A 297 -11.49 2.75 -15.19
C ARG A 297 -10.50 1.90 -16.00
N GLY A 298 -10.93 0.75 -16.49
CA GLY A 298 -10.10 -0.18 -17.25
C GLY A 298 -9.27 -1.09 -16.35
N ASN A 299 -8.15 -1.57 -16.89
CA ASN A 299 -7.31 -2.58 -16.24
C ASN A 299 -6.52 -1.98 -15.06
N PRO A 300 -6.69 -2.52 -13.83
CA PRO A 300 -5.98 -2.05 -12.64
C PRO A 300 -4.45 -2.11 -12.74
N ARG A 301 -3.90 -3.02 -13.57
CA ARG A 301 -2.44 -3.08 -13.82
C ARG A 301 -1.89 -1.84 -14.50
N CYS A 302 -2.75 -1.04 -15.14
CA CYS A 302 -2.37 0.18 -15.84
C CYS A 302 -2.58 1.45 -15.01
N TYR A 303 -2.96 1.34 -13.73
CA TYR A 303 -3.20 2.50 -12.87
C TYR A 303 -1.92 3.12 -12.32
N SER A 304 -0.85 2.33 -12.20
CA SER A 304 0.43 2.83 -11.68
C SER A 304 1.04 3.82 -12.67
N THR A 305 1.34 5.02 -12.18
CA THR A 305 2.05 6.07 -12.93
C THR A 305 3.48 6.26 -12.43
N TYR A 306 3.98 5.38 -11.56
CA TYR A 306 5.32 5.48 -11.02
C TYR A 306 6.34 5.02 -12.05
N ILE A 307 7.34 5.86 -12.30
CA ILE A 307 8.52 5.51 -13.10
C ILE A 307 9.42 4.58 -12.28
N ASP A 308 9.62 4.89 -10.98
CA ASP A 308 10.40 4.07 -10.04
C ASP A 308 9.90 4.21 -8.59
N GLU A 309 9.55 3.08 -7.96
CA GLU A 309 9.14 3.03 -6.55
C GLU A 309 10.32 3.26 -5.59
N SER A 310 11.55 2.99 -6.03
CA SER A 310 12.74 3.22 -5.23
C SER A 310 12.95 4.73 -4.97
N TYR A 311 12.70 5.57 -5.99
CA TYR A 311 12.74 7.01 -5.88
C TYR A 311 11.71 7.56 -4.87
N ASN A 312 10.48 7.03 -4.87
CA ASN A 312 9.48 7.34 -3.84
C ASN A 312 9.98 7.01 -2.43
N GLY A 313 10.64 5.86 -2.28
CA GLY A 313 11.28 5.44 -1.03
C GLY A 313 12.36 6.42 -0.56
N THR A 314 13.18 6.91 -1.49
CA THR A 314 14.22 7.92 -1.24
C THR A 314 13.61 9.25 -0.82
N ILE A 315 12.62 9.77 -1.57
CA ILE A 315 11.90 10.99 -1.19
C ILE A 315 11.30 10.84 0.22
N ALA A 316 10.65 9.70 0.51
CA ALA A 316 10.06 9.46 1.82
C ALA A 316 11.11 9.45 2.96
N LYS A 317 12.32 8.92 2.71
CA LYS A 317 13.44 9.00 3.66
C LYS A 317 13.91 10.43 3.87
N VAL A 318 14.08 11.20 2.80
CA VAL A 318 14.43 12.64 2.87
C VAL A 318 13.40 13.39 3.71
N CYS A 319 12.11 13.26 3.36
CA CYS A 319 11.00 13.88 4.08
C CYS A 319 10.96 13.54 5.57
N ARG A 320 11.29 12.31 5.97
CA ARG A 320 11.35 11.89 7.39
C ARG A 320 12.54 12.46 8.14
N SER A 321 13.64 12.76 7.45
CA SER A 321 14.86 13.29 8.05
C SER A 321 14.79 14.78 8.38
N VAL A 322 13.79 15.50 7.85
CA VAL A 322 13.69 16.96 7.94
C VAL A 322 12.76 17.38 9.06
N HIS A 323 13.18 18.39 9.83
CA HIS A 323 12.36 18.96 10.90
C HIS A 323 11.13 19.70 10.33
N ARG A 324 9.97 19.48 10.95
CA ARG A 324 8.66 20.06 10.55
C ARG A 324 8.61 21.59 10.42
N ARG A 325 9.53 22.31 11.07
CA ARG A 325 9.59 23.78 11.04
C ARG A 325 9.92 24.27 9.63
N ASN A 326 10.98 23.72 9.03
CA ASN A 326 11.52 24.17 7.73
C ASN A 326 11.31 23.09 6.65
N TRP A 327 10.25 22.29 6.79
CA TRP A 327 10.13 21.00 6.11
C TRP A 327 10.21 21.10 4.59
N ALA A 328 9.43 22.00 3.98
CA ALA A 328 9.39 22.12 2.53
C ALA A 328 10.76 22.50 1.94
N MET A 329 11.36 23.60 2.42
CA MET A 329 12.64 24.09 1.91
C MET A 329 13.79 23.10 2.12
N ALA A 330 13.86 22.45 3.29
CA ALA A 330 14.93 21.49 3.55
C ALA A 330 14.71 20.15 2.81
N VAL A 331 13.47 19.79 2.45
CA VAL A 331 13.23 18.69 1.51
C VAL A 331 13.74 19.05 0.11
N TYR A 332 13.36 20.22 -0.42
CA TYR A 332 13.81 20.65 -1.76
C TYR A 332 15.33 20.69 -1.88
N ARG A 333 16.02 21.35 -0.93
CA ARG A 333 17.49 21.41 -0.93
C ARG A 333 18.15 20.03 -0.89
N LYS A 334 17.60 19.10 -0.10
CA LYS A 334 18.13 17.74 -0.03
C LYS A 334 17.87 16.93 -1.31
N LEU A 335 16.75 17.17 -1.99
CA LEU A 335 16.47 16.55 -3.28
C LEU A 335 17.38 17.12 -4.37
N GLU A 336 17.58 18.44 -4.42
CA GLU A 336 18.54 19.08 -5.35
C GLU A 336 19.95 18.50 -5.17
N MET A 337 20.41 18.32 -3.93
CA MET A 337 21.71 17.68 -3.65
C MET A 337 21.76 16.22 -4.11
N LEU A 338 20.67 15.46 -3.95
CA LEU A 338 20.61 14.07 -4.43
C LEU A 338 20.64 14.00 -5.95
N GLU A 339 19.92 14.90 -6.62
CA GLU A 339 19.89 14.97 -8.09
C GLU A 339 21.24 15.41 -8.65
N SER A 340 21.93 16.37 -8.01
CA SER A 340 23.27 16.77 -8.42
C SER A 340 24.29 15.64 -8.25
N MET A 341 24.24 14.90 -7.14
CA MET A 341 25.12 13.74 -6.93
C MET A 341 24.89 12.64 -7.97
N LEU A 342 23.62 12.37 -8.32
CA LEU A 342 23.29 11.39 -9.35
C LEU A 342 23.73 11.84 -10.74
N ALA A 343 23.73 13.14 -11.02
CA ALA A 343 24.19 13.68 -12.30
C ALA A 343 25.72 13.68 -12.46
N GLU A 344 26.48 13.61 -11.36
CA GLU A 344 27.95 13.50 -11.37
C GLU A 344 28.45 12.05 -11.54
N GLU A 345 27.57 11.05 -11.36
CA GLU A 345 27.88 9.62 -11.53
C GLU A 345 27.63 9.09 -12.97
N PHE A 346 27.15 9.93 -13.88
CA PHE A 346 26.97 9.65 -15.32
C PHE A 346 27.75 10.65 -16.17
#